data_AF-A0AAW8KWE6-F1
#
_entry.id   AF-A0AAW8KWE6-F1
#
_cell.length_a   1.000
_cell.length_b   1.000
_cell.length_c   1.000
_cell.angle_alpha   90.00
_cell.angle_beta   90.00
_cell.angle_gamma   90.00
#
_symmetry.space_group_name_H-M   'P 1'
#
loop_
_entity.id
_entity.type
_entity.pdbx_description
1 polymer ?
#
loop_
_entity_poly.entity_id
_entity_poly.type
_entity_poly.pdbx_seq_one_letter_code
_entity_poly.pdbx_strand_id
1 'polypeptide(L)' 'IDISAGDIAIWKKTIEGVGWELFEMILRVASGEQQTWSDRWGIHNSLAVFNPAPVT' A
#
# COMPACT_ATOMS: atom_id res chain seq x y z
N ILE A 1 -2.24 -7.32 4.34
CA ILE A 1 -2.93 -6.86 3.11
C ILE A 1 -3.95 -5.83 3.55
N ASP A 2 -3.76 -4.58 3.16
CA ASP A 2 -4.61 -3.47 3.62
C ASP A 2 -5.85 -3.25 2.75
N ILE A 3 -5.76 -3.63 1.46
CA ILE A 3 -6.86 -3.57 0.49
C ILE A 3 -6.76 -4.76 -0.47
N SER A 4 -7.91 -5.30 -0.90
CA SER A 4 -7.98 -6.39 -1.88
C SER A 4 -8.40 -5.86 -3.25
N ALA A 5 -7.64 -6.23 -4.29
CA ALA A 5 -8.03 -6.03 -5.69
C ALA A 5 -8.63 -7.30 -6.33
N GLY A 6 -8.81 -8.37 -5.57
CA GLY A 6 -9.23 -9.69 -6.09
C GLY A 6 -10.64 -9.71 -6.67
N ASP A 7 -11.52 -8.80 -6.22
CA ASP A 7 -12.90 -8.70 -6.72
C ASP A 7 -12.98 -8.30 -8.21
N ILE A 8 -11.92 -7.71 -8.76
CA ILE A 8 -11.81 -7.41 -10.20
C ILE A 8 -11.79 -8.72 -11.00
N ALA A 9 -11.01 -9.72 -10.54
CA ALA A 9 -10.81 -10.98 -11.25
C ALA A 9 -12.08 -11.84 -11.34
N ILE A 10 -13.01 -11.65 -10.42
CA ILE A 10 -14.31 -12.33 -10.38
C ILE A 10 -15.46 -11.42 -10.80
N TRP A 11 -15.15 -10.29 -11.46
CA TRP A 11 -16.13 -9.34 -12.03
C TRP A 11 -17.11 -8.73 -11.01
N LYS A 12 -16.76 -8.74 -9.72
CA LYS A 12 -17.57 -8.09 -8.66
C LYS A 12 -17.34 -6.59 -8.59
N LYS A 13 -16.18 -6.11 -9.03
CA LYS A 13 -15.83 -4.68 -9.11
C LYS A 13 -15.10 -4.39 -10.41
N THR A 14 -15.17 -3.14 -10.89
CA THR A 14 -14.35 -2.68 -12.01
C THR A 14 -12.99 -2.20 -11.51
N ILE A 15 -12.04 -2.02 -12.44
CA ILE A 15 -10.72 -1.47 -12.12
C ILE A 15 -10.86 -0.06 -11.55
N GLU A 16 -11.72 0.78 -12.13
CA GLU A 16 -11.95 2.15 -11.70
C GLU A 16 -12.58 2.19 -10.30
N GLY A 17 -13.49 1.27 -10.00
CA GLY A 17 -14.12 1.17 -8.67
C GLY A 17 -13.10 0.85 -7.59
N VAL A 18 -12.25 -0.17 -7.80
CA VAL A 18 -11.17 -0.48 -6.86
C VAL A 18 -10.11 0.62 -6.82
N GLY A 19 -9.86 1.31 -7.93
CA GLY A 19 -8.97 2.47 -7.99
C GLY A 19 -9.43 3.61 -7.08
N TRP A 20 -10.73 3.90 -7.04
CA TRP A 20 -11.30 4.87 -6.11
C TRP A 20 -11.19 4.43 -4.65
N GLU A 21 -11.45 3.16 -4.34
CA GLU A 21 -11.26 2.63 -2.98
C GLU A 21 -9.81 2.74 -2.51
N LEU A 22 -8.84 2.46 -3.40
CA LEU A 22 -7.43 2.66 -3.12
C LEU A 22 -7.10 4.14 -2.86
N PHE A 23 -7.64 5.05 -3.68
CA PHE A 23 -7.42 6.48 -3.50
C PHE A 23 -7.95 6.99 -2.16
N GLU A 24 -9.18 6.61 -1.79
CA GLU A 24 -9.75 6.95 -0.49
C GLU A 24 -8.92 6.36 0.67
N MET A 25 -8.43 5.13 0.53
CA MET A 25 -7.56 4.53 1.52
C MET A 25 -6.24 5.31 1.68
N ILE A 26 -5.62 5.76 0.59
CA ILE A 26 -4.41 6.60 0.64
C ILE A 26 -4.68 7.87 1.44
N LEU A 27 -5.82 8.53 1.21
CA LEU A 27 -6.19 9.74 1.96
C LEU A 27 -6.38 9.47 3.45
N ARG A 28 -7.07 8.38 3.81
CA ARG A 28 -7.31 7.99 5.21
C ARG A 28 -6.02 7.61 5.95
N VAL A 29 -5.05 7.01 5.24
CA VAL A 29 -3.72 6.75 5.80
C VAL A 29 -2.95 8.05 5.99
N ALA A 30 -2.95 8.93 4.98
CA ALA A 30 -2.27 10.21 5.05
C ALA A 30 -2.85 11.15 6.13
N SER A 31 -4.16 11.08 6.39
CA SER A 31 -4.83 11.85 7.45
C SER A 31 -4.67 11.24 8.85
N GLY A 32 -4.12 10.03 8.96
CA GLY A 32 -3.98 9.31 10.22
C GLY A 32 -5.27 8.67 10.75
N GLU A 33 -6.38 8.75 10.01
CA GLU A 33 -7.64 8.07 10.33
C GLU A 33 -7.53 6.55 10.24
N GLN A 34 -6.61 6.06 9.42
CA GLN A 34 -6.34 4.64 9.24
C GLN A 34 -4.83 4.36 9.33
N GLN A 35 -4.46 3.36 10.14
CA GLN A 35 -3.09 2.87 10.19
C GLN A 35 -2.92 1.65 9.29
N THR A 36 -1.84 1.61 8.51
CA THR A 36 -1.46 0.44 7.70
C THR A 36 -1.07 -0.74 8.60
N TRP A 37 -1.14 -1.96 8.08
CA TRP A 37 -0.71 -3.15 8.81
C TRP A 37 0.81 -3.15 9.09
N SER A 38 1.64 -2.57 8.22
CA SER A 38 3.07 -2.44 8.49
C SER A 38 3.32 -1.56 9.71
N ASP A 39 2.62 -0.43 9.83
CA ASP A 39 2.80 0.48 10.98
C ASP A 39 2.20 -0.09 12.26
N ARG A 40 1.06 -0.79 12.16
CA ARG A 40 0.42 -1.41 13.33
C ARG A 40 1.31 -2.46 13.99
N TRP A 41 2.00 -3.27 13.19
CA TRP A 41 2.84 -4.36 13.69
C TRP A 41 4.32 -4.00 13.77
N GLY A 42 4.70 -2.75 13.44
CA GLY A 42 6.09 -2.30 13.46
C GLY A 42 6.99 -3.03 12.45
N ILE A 43 6.46 -3.40 11.29
CA ILE A 43 7.20 -4.10 10.22
C ILE A 43 8.04 -3.08 9.46
N HIS A 44 9.08 -2.55 10.11
CA HIS A 44 9.96 -1.51 9.59
C HIS A 44 11.35 -2.09 9.36
N ASN A 45 11.79 -2.13 8.09
CA ASN A 45 13.18 -2.45 7.74
C ASN A 45 14.03 -1.18 7.75
N SER A 46 15.34 -1.33 8.00
CA SER A 46 16.29 -0.24 7.80
C SER A 46 16.29 0.26 6.35
N LEU A 47 16.56 1.55 6.15
CA LEU A 47 16.69 2.11 4.80
C LEU A 47 17.90 1.48 4.08
N ALA A 48 17.65 0.91 2.90
CA ALA A 48 18.69 0.38 2.02
C ALA A 48 19.00 1.42 0.94
N VAL A 49 20.01 2.27 1.17
CA VAL A 49 20.41 3.29 0.21
C VAL A 49 20.93 2.62 -1.06
N PHE A 50 20.38 3.02 -2.20
CA PHE A 50 20.86 2.57 -3.50
C PHE A 50 22.29 3.06 -3.74
N ASN A 51 23.25 2.13 -3.80
CA ASN A 51 24.62 2.42 -4.22
C ASN A 51 24.88 1.78 -5.60
N PRO A 52 24.97 2.58 -6.68
CA PRO A 52 25.27 2.06 -8.02
C PRO A 52 26.76 1.79 -8.23
N ALA A 53 27.65 2.28 -7.36
CA ALA A 53 29.09 2.12 -7.49
C ALA A 53 29.56 0.80 -6.84
N PRO A 54 30.66 0.20 -7.33
CA PRO A 54 31.26 -0.94 -6.65
C PRO A 54 31.73 -0.52 -5.26
N VAL A 55 31.56 -1.43 -4.30
CA VAL A 55 32.19 -1.31 -2.99
C VAL A 55 33.57 -1.93 -3.12
N THR A 56 34.60 -1.09 -3.16
CA THR A 56 36.02 -1.48 -3.28
C THR A 56 36.81 -1.00 -2.09
#